data_AF-A0A2N7D7M1-F1
#
_entry.id   AF-A0A2N7D7M1-F1
#
_cell.length_a   1.000
_cell.length_b   1.000
_cell.length_c   1.000
_cell.angle_alpha   90.00
_cell.angle_beta   90.00
_cell.angle_gamma   90.00
#
_symmetry.space_group_name_H-M   'P 1'
#
loop_
_entity.id
_entity.type
_entity.pdbx_description
1 polymer ?
#
loop_
_entity_poly.entity_id
_entity_poly.type
_entity_poly.pdbx_seq_one_letter_code
_entity_poly.pdbx_strand_id
1 'polypeptide(L)'
;MDLEEQVMGIIINAGQSRSLCYEALRHAKKGEFSEADGLLKEAQEFANQAHLVQTKLIEADEGTGKTKMTLIMVHAQDHLMTSMLAKELVTEMIDLHKKIEAKS
;
A
#
# COMPACT_ATOMS: atom_id res chain seq x y z
N MET A 1 5.12 20.21 -8.74
CA MET A 1 5.91 19.00 -8.52
C MET A 1 6.28 18.44 -9.86
N ASP A 2 7.56 18.15 -10.04
CA ASP A 2 8.05 17.47 -11.23
C ASP A 2 7.45 16.05 -11.31
N LEU A 3 7.36 15.48 -12.52
CA LEU A 3 6.83 14.14 -12.73
C LEU A 3 7.65 13.10 -11.95
N GLU A 4 8.98 13.27 -11.91
CA GLU A 4 9.88 12.40 -11.15
C GLU A 4 9.60 12.47 -9.64
N GLU A 5 9.31 13.66 -9.11
CA GLU A 5 8.97 13.86 -7.70
C GLU A 5 7.66 13.16 -7.32
N GLN A 6 6.65 13.21 -8.20
CA GLN A 6 5.38 12.51 -8.00
C GLN A 6 5.56 10.99 -8.02
N VAL A 7 6.33 10.49 -8.99
CA VAL A 7 6.64 9.05 -9.14
C VAL A 7 7.42 8.55 -7.92
N MET A 8 8.42 9.30 -7.44
CA MET A 8 9.15 8.96 -6.22
C MET A 8 8.24 8.96 -4.99
N GLY A 9 7.31 9.92 -4.90
CA GLY A 9 6.30 9.95 -3.84
C GLY A 9 5.43 8.69 -3.80
N ILE A 10 5.04 8.15 -4.96
CA ILE A 10 4.32 6.87 -5.05
C ILE A 10 5.18 5.73 -4.50
N ILE A 11 6.44 5.62 -4.94
CA ILE A 11 7.33 4.52 -4.53
C ILE A 11 7.55 4.52 -3.01
N ILE A 12 7.83 5.69 -2.43
CA ILE A 12 8.10 5.83 -1.00
C ILE A 12 6.86 5.44 -0.19
N ASN A 13 5.71 6.04 -0.51
CA ASN A 13 4.47 5.78 0.22
C ASN A 13 3.98 4.33 0.06
N ALA A 14 4.08 3.76 -1.14
CA ALA A 14 3.76 2.35 -1.38
C ALA A 14 4.70 1.42 -0.60
N GLY A 15 6.00 1.73 -0.55
CA GLY A 15 6.99 0.99 0.21
C GLY A 15 6.74 1.04 1.73
N GLN A 16 6.38 2.21 2.26
CA GLN A 16 6.02 2.38 3.68
C GLN A 16 4.75 1.60 4.02
N SER A 17 3.68 1.76 3.24
CA SER A 17 2.44 0.98 3.39
C SER A 17 2.72 -0.53 3.43
N ARG A 18 3.52 -1.04 2.49
CA ARG A 18 3.86 -2.46 2.42
C ARG A 18 4.62 -2.90 3.67
N SER A 19 5.60 -2.11 4.11
CA SER A 19 6.41 -2.43 5.29
C SER A 19 5.55 -2.52 6.56
N LEU A 20 4.67 -1.54 6.77
CA LEU A 20 3.72 -1.51 7.88
C LEU A 20 2.75 -2.70 7.85
N CYS A 21 2.28 -3.12 6.67
CA CYS A 21 1.45 -4.33 6.55
C CYS A 21 2.20 -5.58 7.04
N TYR A 22 3.45 -5.77 6.62
CA TYR A 22 4.23 -6.93 7.09
C TYR A 22 4.57 -6.86 8.58
N GLU A 23 4.73 -5.65 9.12
CA GLU A 23 4.91 -5.44 10.56
C GLU A 23 3.62 -5.78 11.33
N ALA A 24 2.46 -5.32 10.86
CA ALA A 24 1.16 -5.68 11.42
C ALA A 24 0.96 -7.20 11.45
N LEU A 25 1.31 -7.89 10.36
CA LEU A 25 1.25 -9.35 10.30
C LEU A 25 2.18 -10.02 11.34
N ARG A 26 3.36 -9.45 11.60
CA ARG A 26 4.28 -9.97 12.63
C ARG A 26 3.70 -9.82 14.04
N HIS A 27 3.05 -8.70 14.33
CA HIS A 27 2.35 -8.49 15.60
C HIS A 27 1.16 -9.46 15.76
N ALA A 28 0.31 -9.59 14.74
CA ALA A 28 -0.82 -10.53 14.79
C ALA A 28 -0.40 -12.00 14.98
N LYS A 29 0.74 -12.41 14.41
CA LYS A 29 1.31 -13.75 14.65
C LYS A 29 1.69 -14.02 16.10
N LYS A 30 1.84 -12.99 16.93
CA LYS A 30 2.14 -13.07 18.36
C LYS A 30 0.89 -12.85 19.24
N GLY A 31 -0.30 -12.66 18.65
CA GLY A 31 -1.52 -12.30 19.36
C GLY A 31 -1.65 -10.80 19.70
N GLU A 32 -0.71 -9.97 19.22
CA GLU A 32 -0.68 -8.52 19.46
C GLU A 32 -1.61 -7.81 18.45
N PHE A 33 -2.92 -8.08 18.53
CA PHE A 33 -3.88 -7.62 17.52
C PHE A 33 -4.16 -6.12 17.56
N SER A 34 -4.07 -5.48 18.72
CA SER A 34 -4.29 -4.04 18.85
C SER A 34 -3.21 -3.26 18.09
N GLU A 35 -1.95 -3.69 18.23
CA GLU A 35 -0.80 -3.16 17.53
C GLU A 35 -0.90 -3.43 16.03
N ALA A 36 -1.30 -4.64 15.64
CA ALA A 36 -1.53 -4.99 14.24
C ALA A 36 -2.59 -4.09 13.58
N ASP A 37 -3.72 -3.84 14.26
CA ASP A 37 -4.78 -2.98 13.75
C ASP A 37 -4.35 -1.50 13.66
N GLY A 38 -3.49 -1.05 14.59
CA GLY A 38 -2.87 0.28 14.53
C GLY A 38 -1.97 0.46 13.31
N LEU A 39 -1.07 -0.50 13.08
CA LEU A 39 -0.15 -0.49 11.94
C LEU A 39 -0.89 -0.62 10.59
N LEU A 40 -1.97 -1.39 10.52
CA LEU A 40 -2.80 -1.46 9.32
C LEU A 40 -3.49 -0.13 8.97
N LYS A 41 -3.93 0.63 9.98
CA LYS A 41 -4.49 1.97 9.77
C LYS A 41 -3.43 2.92 9.21
N GLU A 42 -2.23 2.91 9.78
CA GLU A 42 -1.12 3.72 9.28
C GLU A 42 -0.73 3.31 7.84
N ALA A 43 -0.67 2.01 7.55
CA ALA A 43 -0.43 1.51 6.21
C ALA A 43 -1.48 2.01 5.20
N GLN A 44 -2.75 2.04 5.62
CA GLN A 44 -3.86 2.55 4.80
C GLN A 44 -3.71 4.04 4.48
N GLU A 45 -3.19 4.85 5.40
CA GLU A 45 -2.94 6.28 5.16
C GLU A 45 -1.88 6.47 4.07
N PHE A 46 -0.74 5.78 4.16
CA PHE A 46 0.30 5.83 3.13
C PHE A 46 -0.19 5.29 1.78
N ALA A 47 -0.95 4.19 1.78
CA ALA A 47 -1.55 3.65 0.55
C ALA A 47 -2.48 4.67 -0.11
N ASN A 48 -3.30 5.38 0.67
CA ASN A 48 -4.19 6.42 0.16
C ASN A 48 -3.42 7.59 -0.44
N GLN A 49 -2.33 8.03 0.19
CA GLN A 49 -1.49 9.10 -0.35
C GLN A 49 -0.89 8.72 -1.70
N ALA A 50 -0.33 7.50 -1.82
CA ALA A 50 0.19 7.01 -3.09
C ALA A 50 -0.91 6.88 -4.17
N HIS A 51 -2.08 6.35 -3.78
CA HIS A 51 -3.22 6.16 -4.68
C HIS A 51 -3.80 7.49 -5.19
N LEU A 52 -3.81 8.54 -4.36
CA LEU A 52 -4.23 9.89 -4.78
C LEU A 52 -3.32 10.47 -5.86
N VAL A 53 -2.00 10.27 -5.75
CA VAL A 53 -1.05 10.70 -6.78
C VAL A 53 -1.27 9.90 -8.07
N GLN A 54 -1.43 8.57 -7.97
CA GLN A 54 -1.75 7.73 -9.12
C GLN A 54 -3.05 8.17 -9.83
N THR A 55 -4.09 8.51 -9.06
CA THR A 55 -5.37 8.99 -9.61
C THR A 55 -5.17 10.27 -10.43
N LYS A 56 -4.41 11.23 -9.90
CA LYS A 56 -4.09 12.48 -10.61
C LYS A 56 -3.29 12.24 -11.89
N LEU A 57 -2.37 11.26 -11.91
CA LEU A 57 -1.62 10.89 -13.10
C LEU A 57 -2.53 10.28 -14.18
N ILE A 58 -3.51 9.45 -13.78
CA ILE A 58 -4.50 8.88 -14.70
C ILE A 58 -5.42 9.98 -15.26
N GLU A 59 -5.88 10.91 -14.40
CA GLU A 59 -6.71 12.05 -14.83
C GLU A 59 -5.96 12.93 -15.83
N ALA A 60 -4.67 13.20 -15.60
CA ALA A 60 -3.82 13.99 -16.49
C ALA A 60 -3.57 13.32 -17.85
N ASP A 61 -3.69 12.00 -17.94
CA ASP A 61 -3.62 11.28 -19.20
C ASP A 61 -4.86 11.51 -20.10
N GLU A 62 -5.96 11.99 -19.51
CA GLU A 62 -7.27 12.20 -20.16
C GLU A 62 -7.78 10.95 -20.92
N GLY A 63 -7.24 9.75 -20.61
CA GLY A 63 -7.51 8.51 -21.34
C GLY A 63 -7.01 8.51 -22.80
N THR A 64 -6.12 9.44 -23.16
CA THR A 64 -5.61 9.59 -24.53
C THR A 64 -4.13 9.26 -24.67
N GLY A 65 -3.46 8.81 -23.60
CA GLY A 65 -2.03 8.48 -23.64
C GLY A 65 -1.13 9.71 -23.75
N LYS A 66 -1.60 10.87 -23.26
CA LYS A 66 -0.84 12.14 -23.26
C LYS A 66 0.33 12.11 -22.29
N THR A 67 0.27 11.27 -21.25
CA THR A 67 1.32 11.15 -20.23
C THR A 67 2.41 10.21 -20.72
N LYS A 68 3.66 10.67 -20.67
CA LYS A 68 4.82 9.87 -21.09
C LYS A 68 5.05 8.72 -20.10
N MET A 69 4.76 7.50 -20.54
CA MET A 69 5.05 6.29 -19.77
C MET A 69 6.56 6.01 -19.79
N THR A 70 7.21 6.18 -18.64
CA THR A 70 8.64 5.86 -18.44
C THR A 70 8.79 4.59 -17.60
N LEU A 71 9.96 3.97 -17.63
CA LEU A 71 10.23 2.76 -16.83
C LEU A 71 10.03 3.01 -15.33
N ILE A 72 10.41 4.19 -14.84
CA ILE A 72 10.24 4.56 -13.43
C ILE A 72 8.76 4.76 -13.06
N MET A 73 7.92 5.23 -14.00
CA MET A 73 6.47 5.32 -13.79
C MET A 73 5.81 3.95 -13.71
N VAL A 74 6.18 3.03 -14.61
CA VAL A 74 5.75 1.61 -14.53
C VAL A 74 6.16 1.03 -13.17
N HIS A 75 7.41 1.23 -12.77
CA HIS A 75 7.92 0.74 -11.50
C HIS A 75 7.16 1.29 -10.29
N ALA A 76 6.80 2.57 -10.30
CA ALA A 76 5.99 3.17 -9.24
C ALA A 76 4.58 2.57 -9.17
N GLN A 77 3.95 2.33 -10.33
CA GLN A 77 2.65 1.66 -10.39
C GLN A 77 2.73 0.22 -9.87
N ASP A 78 3.78 -0.53 -10.23
CA ASP A 78 4.02 -1.88 -9.72
C ASP A 78 4.15 -1.89 -8.19
N HIS A 79 4.90 -0.95 -7.61
CA HIS A 79 5.01 -0.81 -6.15
C HIS A 79 3.66 -0.52 -5.50
N LEU A 80 2.88 0.41 -6.06
CA LEU A 80 1.56 0.75 -5.53
C LEU A 80 0.62 -0.46 -5.56
N MET A 81 0.45 -1.09 -6.72
CA MET A 81 -0.50 -2.18 -6.89
C MET A 81 -0.11 -3.40 -6.05
N THR A 82 1.19 -3.75 -5.99
CA THR A 82 1.64 -4.85 -5.14
C THR A 82 1.54 -4.53 -3.64
N SER A 83 1.71 -3.26 -3.24
CA SER A 83 1.49 -2.81 -1.86
C SER A 83 0.01 -2.91 -1.47
N MET A 84 -0.89 -2.48 -2.34
CA MET A 84 -2.34 -2.59 -2.11
C MET A 84 -2.79 -4.04 -1.98
N LEU A 85 -2.36 -4.91 -2.90
CA LEU A 85 -2.64 -6.35 -2.82
C LEU A 85 -2.07 -6.97 -1.55
N ALA A 86 -0.84 -6.60 -1.16
CA ALA A 86 -0.24 -7.08 0.07
C ALA A 86 -1.07 -6.68 1.30
N LYS A 87 -1.59 -5.44 1.34
CA LYS A 87 -2.47 -4.98 2.42
C LYS A 87 -3.75 -5.80 2.51
N GLU A 88 -4.42 -6.04 1.38
CA GLU A 88 -5.65 -6.84 1.33
C GLU A 88 -5.40 -8.26 1.86
N LEU A 89 -4.37 -8.93 1.37
CA LEU A 89 -4.01 -10.27 1.81
C LEU A 89 -3.59 -10.32 3.28
N VAL A 90 -2.78 -9.35 3.74
CA VAL A 90 -2.34 -9.26 5.14
C VAL A 90 -3.54 -9.06 6.07
N THR A 91 -4.51 -8.24 5.68
CA THR A 91 -5.72 -8.01 6.49
C THR A 91 -6.48 -9.33 6.70
N GLU A 92 -6.71 -10.09 5.63
CA GLU A 92 -7.33 -11.41 5.73
C GLU A 92 -6.50 -12.39 6.58
N MET A 93 -5.17 -12.36 6.47
CA MET A 93 -4.29 -13.20 7.29
C MET A 93 -4.38 -12.84 8.79
N ILE A 94 -4.48 -11.56 9.13
CA ILE A 94 -4.66 -11.10 10.51
C ILE A 94 -6.01 -11.57 11.04
N ASP A 95 -7.08 -11.49 10.25
CA ASP A 95 -8.40 -12.00 10.62
C ASP A 95 -8.40 -13.53 10.83
N LEU A 96 -7.63 -14.27 10.04
CA LEU A 96 -7.41 -15.70 10.26
C LEU A 96 -6.70 -15.96 11.59
N HIS A 97 -5.66 -15.19 11.92
CA HIS A 97 -4.96 -15.30 13.21
C HIS A 97 -5.89 -15.02 14.39
N LYS A 98 -6.73 -13.96 14.31
CA LYS A 98 -7.75 -13.65 15.33
C LYS A 98 -8.73 -14.81 15.55
N LYS A 99 -9.18 -15.45 14.46
CA LYS A 99 -10.10 -16.62 14.54
C LYS A 99 -9.45 -17.87 15.11
N ILE A 100 -8.14 -18.08 14.89
CA ILE A 100 -7.41 -19.23 15.44
C ILE A 100 -7.21 -19.04 16.95
N GLU A 101 -6.85 -17.85 17.39
CA GLU A 101 -6.64 -17.55 18.82
C GLU A 101 -7.95 -17.58 19.60
N ALA A 102 -9.06 -17.07 19.04
CA ALA A 102 -10.38 -17.16 19.67
C ALA A 102 -10.92 -18.59 19.84
N LYS A 103 -10.31 -19.59 19.19
CA LYS A 103 -10.63 -21.02 19.32
C LYS A 103 -9.68 -21.78 20.25
N SER A 104 -8.60 -21.14 20.71
CA SER A 104 -7.61 -21.69 21.64
C SER A 104 -8.01 -21.40 23.08
#